data_AF-A0A6I2XYH2-F1
#
_entry.id   AF-A0A6I2XYH2-F1
#
_cell.length_a   1.000
_cell.length_b   1.000
_cell.length_c   1.000
_cell.angle_alpha   90.00
_cell.angle_beta   90.00
_cell.angle_gamma   90.00
#
_symmetry.space_group_name_H-M   'P 1'
#
loop_
_entity.id
_entity.type
_entity.pdbx_description
1 polymer ?
#
loop_
_entity_poly.entity_id
_entity_poly.type
_entity_poly.pdbx_seq_one_letter_code
_entity_poly.pdbx_strand_id
1 'polypeptide(L)'
;MNAVAGHAKRALGSLLSPQGVIGVAVEAAWIAAHVALYPLGLVEDRIEDATNHGVGHLPPAHRGLIVGDVEAAGTPIILVHGVIDNRSIFTVLRRSLRRRGFGRTFALNYSPFTDDLRVVAARLSALVEEVCEQTGYERVHIIGHSMGGMVGRYYVQRLGGDTRVHTLCTLGTPHQGSVGARFIPWPVIQQLRIDGSIIDELAAPAAGCTTRFIAIWSDLDQLVLPQRNARITHPDLRARNMLIRGVGHMSLPVDRRVVHAISQALAQLDHDGTMISRGATSIASTDGRAEADSQVCGGRSEPAARLTSG
;
A
#
# COMPACT_ATOMS: atom_id res chain seq x y z
N MET A 1 -23.67 24.37 -13.55
CA MET A 1 -22.77 24.79 -14.65
C MET A 1 -21.53 25.56 -14.17
N ASN A 2 -21.59 26.38 -13.10
CA ASN A 2 -20.44 27.13 -12.59
C ASN A 2 -19.30 26.29 -11.98
N ALA A 3 -19.60 25.14 -11.36
CA ALA A 3 -18.58 24.28 -10.77
C ALA A 3 -17.67 23.61 -11.82
N VAL A 4 -18.22 23.16 -12.95
CA VAL A 4 -17.46 22.48 -14.02
C VAL A 4 -16.49 23.44 -14.71
N ALA A 5 -16.90 24.69 -14.95
CA ALA A 5 -16.05 25.73 -15.53
C ALA A 5 -14.89 26.13 -14.59
N GLY A 6 -15.13 26.14 -13.26
CA GLY A 6 -14.08 26.38 -12.26
C GLY A 6 -13.03 25.26 -12.19
N HIS A 7 -13.45 24.01 -12.39
CA HIS A 7 -12.52 22.87 -12.44
C HIS A 7 -11.69 22.87 -13.72
N ALA A 8 -12.29 23.19 -14.87
CA ALA A 8 -11.57 23.33 -16.14
C ALA A 8 -10.51 24.44 -16.09
N LYS A 9 -10.83 25.61 -15.51
CA LYS A 9 -9.84 26.69 -15.30
C LYS A 9 -8.69 26.31 -14.37
N ARG A 10 -8.95 25.53 -13.31
CA ARG A 10 -7.90 25.07 -12.38
C ARG A 10 -7.01 23.99 -13.01
N ALA A 11 -7.59 23.08 -13.79
CA ALA A 11 -6.83 22.06 -14.54
C ALA A 11 -6.00 22.69 -15.67
N LEU A 12 -6.53 23.71 -16.35
CA LEU A 12 -5.77 24.47 -17.35
C LEU A 12 -4.66 25.31 -16.70
N GLY A 13 -4.93 25.87 -15.52
CA GLY A 13 -3.95 26.62 -14.73
C GLY A 13 -2.81 25.77 -14.17
N SER A 14 -3.05 24.49 -13.83
CA SER A 14 -1.98 23.58 -13.41
C SER A 14 -1.08 23.20 -14.58
N LEU A 15 -1.63 22.99 -15.79
CA LEU A 15 -0.90 22.69 -17.03
C LEU A 15 0.03 23.83 -17.47
N LEU A 16 -0.40 25.08 -17.32
CA LEU A 16 0.36 26.28 -17.71
C LEU A 16 1.39 26.74 -16.66
N SER A 17 1.43 26.10 -15.49
CA SER A 17 2.44 26.41 -14.47
C SER A 17 3.81 25.85 -14.89
N PRO A 18 4.95 26.45 -14.47
CA PRO A 18 6.28 25.91 -14.74
C PRO A 18 6.43 24.44 -14.30
N GLN A 19 5.80 24.07 -13.18
CA GLN A 19 5.78 22.69 -12.70
C GLN A 19 4.92 21.77 -13.57
N GLY A 20 3.80 22.26 -14.11
CA GLY A 20 2.95 21.54 -15.05
C GLY A 20 3.65 21.25 -16.38
N VAL A 21 4.32 22.24 -16.95
CA VAL A 21 5.09 22.09 -18.20
C VAL A 21 6.22 21.07 -18.03
N ILE A 22 6.98 21.16 -16.94
CA ILE A 22 8.02 20.18 -16.61
C ILE A 22 7.41 18.79 -16.42
N GLY A 23 6.30 18.69 -15.68
CA GLY A 23 5.61 17.42 -15.46
C GLY A 23 5.13 16.75 -16.74
N VAL A 24 4.57 17.53 -17.68
CA VAL A 24 4.16 17.04 -19.01
C VAL A 24 5.36 16.55 -19.82
N ALA A 25 6.48 17.29 -19.82
CA ALA A 25 7.68 16.91 -20.55
C ALA A 25 8.32 15.62 -20.00
N VAL A 26 8.40 15.47 -18.67
CA VAL A 26 8.89 14.27 -18.00
C VAL A 26 8.00 13.07 -18.30
N GLU A 27 6.68 13.26 -18.28
CA GLU A 27 5.72 12.21 -18.59
C GLU A 27 5.84 11.72 -20.04
N ALA A 28 5.97 12.64 -21.00
CA ALA A 28 6.17 12.30 -22.41
C ALA A 28 7.45 11.48 -22.62
N ALA A 29 8.54 11.85 -21.92
CA ALA A 29 9.79 11.10 -21.95
C ALA A 29 9.63 9.67 -21.36
N TRP A 30 8.87 9.54 -20.27
CA TRP A 30 8.58 8.23 -19.68
C TRP A 30 7.72 7.34 -20.57
N ILE A 31 6.68 7.88 -21.20
CA ILE A 31 5.84 7.15 -22.16
C ILE A 31 6.69 6.66 -23.34
N ALA A 32 7.54 7.54 -23.89
CA ALA A 32 8.44 7.19 -24.99
C ALA A 32 9.43 6.08 -24.59
N ALA A 33 10.04 6.17 -23.41
CA ALA A 33 10.95 5.14 -22.89
C ALA A 33 10.24 3.79 -22.68
N HIS A 34 8.99 3.80 -22.18
CA HIS A 34 8.22 2.57 -21.98
C HIS A 34 7.84 1.91 -23.30
N VAL A 35 7.38 2.67 -24.30
CA VAL A 35 7.10 2.13 -25.65
C VAL A 35 8.35 1.50 -26.26
N ALA A 36 9.52 2.11 -26.07
CA ALA A 36 10.79 1.60 -26.59
C ALA A 36 11.28 0.32 -25.88
N LEU A 37 11.08 0.20 -24.57
CA LEU A 37 11.56 -0.92 -23.76
C LEU A 37 10.56 -2.07 -23.60
N TYR A 38 9.33 -1.89 -24.09
CA TYR A 38 8.24 -2.87 -24.00
C TYR A 38 8.61 -4.28 -24.52
N PRO A 39 9.36 -4.46 -25.63
CA PRO A 39 9.70 -5.79 -26.14
C PRO A 39 10.67 -6.60 -25.26
N LEU A 40 11.37 -5.96 -24.31
CA LEU A 40 12.39 -6.60 -23.46
C LEU A 40 11.85 -7.07 -22.10
N GLY A 41 10.59 -6.78 -21.77
CA GLY A 41 9.96 -7.11 -20.49
C GLY A 41 9.29 -8.48 -20.39
N LEU A 42 9.39 -9.32 -21.42
CA LEU A 42 8.71 -10.63 -21.53
C LEU A 42 9.55 -11.81 -21.00
N VAL A 43 10.63 -11.55 -20.27
CA VAL A 43 11.49 -12.61 -19.70
C VAL A 43 11.07 -12.86 -18.25
N GLU A 44 10.67 -14.11 -17.99
CA GLU A 44 10.30 -14.67 -16.69
C GLU A 44 11.46 -14.54 -15.69
N ASP A 45 11.30 -13.67 -14.68
CA ASP A 45 12.28 -13.52 -13.59
C ASP A 45 11.73 -14.07 -12.29
N ARG A 46 12.44 -15.08 -11.78
CA ARG A 46 12.19 -15.84 -10.55
C ARG A 46 12.22 -14.93 -9.31
N ILE A 47 11.41 -15.31 -8.32
CA ILE A 47 11.31 -14.76 -6.95
C ILE A 47 12.73 -14.46 -6.41
N GLU A 48 13.03 -13.18 -6.13
CA GLU A 48 14.29 -12.79 -5.49
C GLU A 48 14.07 -12.64 -3.98
N ASP A 49 14.42 -13.69 -3.24
CA ASP A 49 14.54 -13.66 -1.78
C ASP A 49 15.83 -12.94 -1.37
N ALA A 50 15.70 -11.74 -0.80
CA ALA A 50 16.80 -11.09 -0.09
C ALA A 50 16.81 -11.52 1.38
N THR A 51 17.19 -12.77 1.65
CA THR A 51 17.37 -13.30 3.01
C THR A 51 18.77 -12.97 3.54
N ASN A 52 18.99 -11.72 3.97
CA ASN A 52 20.25 -11.36 4.67
C ASN A 52 19.97 -11.02 6.14
N HIS A 53 20.32 -11.96 7.04
CA HIS A 53 19.97 -11.95 8.47
C HIS A 53 20.90 -11.09 9.35
N GLY A 54 21.81 -10.29 8.77
CA GLY A 54 22.75 -9.45 9.53
C GLY A 54 22.39 -7.97 9.50
N VAL A 55 22.20 -7.31 10.64
CA VAL A 55 21.85 -5.86 10.70
C VAL A 55 23.07 -4.93 10.60
N GLY A 56 24.28 -5.48 10.77
CA GLY A 56 25.54 -4.71 10.85
C GLY A 56 25.92 -3.97 9.57
N HIS A 57 25.55 -4.51 8.40
CA HIS A 57 25.87 -3.92 7.10
C HIS A 57 24.83 -2.88 6.61
N LEU A 58 23.73 -2.69 7.35
CA LEU A 58 22.64 -1.81 6.94
C LEU A 58 22.89 -0.35 7.38
N PRO A 59 22.52 0.66 6.57
CA PRO A 59 22.59 2.08 6.93
C PRO A 59 21.80 2.42 8.22
N PRO A 60 22.14 3.49 8.96
CA PRO A 60 21.50 3.85 10.24
C PRO A 60 19.97 3.95 10.20
N ALA A 61 19.38 4.41 9.09
CA ALA A 61 17.93 4.49 8.92
C ALA A 61 17.24 3.11 8.83
N HIS A 62 17.92 2.11 8.25
CA HIS A 62 17.44 0.72 8.24
C HIS A 62 17.55 0.09 9.61
N ARG A 63 18.66 0.32 10.30
CA ARG A 63 18.80 -0.11 11.70
C ARG A 63 17.73 0.55 12.55
N GLY A 64 17.46 1.84 12.37
CA GLY A 64 16.40 2.55 13.08
C GLY A 64 15.01 1.98 12.83
N LEU A 65 14.67 1.61 11.58
CA LEU A 65 13.39 0.96 11.27
C LEU A 65 13.33 -0.47 11.82
N ILE A 66 14.41 -1.25 11.69
CA ILE A 66 14.49 -2.62 12.21
C ILE A 66 14.52 -2.64 13.74
N VAL A 67 15.10 -1.64 14.40
CA VAL A 67 15.19 -1.54 15.87
C VAL A 67 13.95 -0.88 16.46
N GLY A 68 13.32 0.05 15.74
CA GLY A 68 12.14 0.79 16.19
C GLY A 68 10.80 0.16 15.80
N ASP A 69 10.76 -0.67 14.75
CA ASP A 69 9.52 -1.25 14.21
C ASP A 69 9.82 -2.49 13.33
N VAL A 70 10.29 -3.58 13.97
CA VAL A 70 10.73 -4.85 13.32
C VAL A 70 9.64 -5.41 12.39
N GLU A 71 8.39 -5.37 12.84
CA GLU A 71 7.23 -5.91 12.12
C GLU A 71 6.95 -5.09 10.84
N ALA A 72 7.15 -3.76 10.90
CA ALA A 72 7.04 -2.89 9.74
C ALA A 72 8.14 -3.06 8.71
N ALA A 73 9.37 -3.30 9.15
CA ALA A 73 10.49 -3.57 8.26
C ALA A 73 10.36 -4.94 7.56
N GLY A 74 9.69 -5.89 8.20
CA GLY A 74 9.60 -7.28 7.77
C GLY A 74 8.34 -7.66 6.98
N THR A 75 7.24 -6.92 7.13
CA THR A 75 5.97 -7.20 6.44
C THR A 75 6.14 -7.24 4.92
N PRO A 76 5.75 -8.33 4.22
CA PRO A 76 5.90 -8.45 2.78
C PRO A 76 5.14 -7.36 2.01
N ILE A 77 5.75 -6.83 0.95
CA ILE A 77 5.12 -5.84 0.06
C ILE A 77 4.93 -6.47 -1.32
N ILE A 78 3.69 -6.58 -1.77
CA ILE A 78 3.34 -7.04 -3.11
C ILE A 78 3.10 -5.83 -4.02
N LEU A 79 3.77 -5.81 -5.16
CA LEU A 79 3.69 -4.74 -6.16
C LEU A 79 2.84 -5.21 -7.34
N VAL A 80 1.84 -4.41 -7.73
CA VAL A 80 0.89 -4.76 -8.80
C VAL A 80 0.90 -3.64 -9.85
N HIS A 81 1.36 -3.96 -11.06
CA HIS A 81 1.54 -2.98 -12.15
C HIS A 81 0.22 -2.66 -12.86
N GLY A 82 0.20 -1.61 -13.69
CA GLY A 82 -0.95 -1.18 -14.51
C GLY A 82 -0.96 -1.76 -15.93
N VAL A 83 -1.87 -1.24 -16.77
CA VAL A 83 -2.05 -1.67 -18.18
C VAL A 83 -0.90 -1.22 -19.09
N ILE A 84 -0.36 -0.04 -18.84
CA ILE A 84 0.66 0.62 -19.68
C ILE A 84 2.07 0.37 -19.12
N ASP A 85 2.17 -0.45 -18.09
CA ASP A 85 3.37 -0.65 -17.30
C ASP A 85 3.90 -2.08 -17.40
N ASN A 86 5.22 -2.19 -17.38
CA ASN A 86 5.93 -3.43 -17.07
C ASN A 86 6.61 -3.28 -15.68
N ARG A 87 7.29 -4.33 -15.20
CA ARG A 87 8.03 -4.33 -13.91
C ARG A 87 8.98 -3.13 -13.73
N SER A 88 9.46 -2.51 -14.83
CA SER A 88 10.48 -1.46 -14.79
C SER A 88 10.02 -0.17 -14.10
N ILE A 89 8.72 0.15 -14.09
CA ILE A 89 8.21 1.34 -13.40
C ILE A 89 8.42 1.25 -11.88
N PHE A 90 8.34 0.03 -11.34
CA PHE A 90 8.59 -0.22 -9.93
C PHE A 90 10.06 -0.38 -9.60
N THR A 91 10.99 -0.42 -10.56
CA THR A 91 12.43 -0.56 -10.26
C THR A 91 12.92 0.55 -9.33
N VAL A 92 12.51 1.79 -9.60
CA VAL A 92 12.85 2.94 -8.74
C VAL A 92 12.17 2.82 -7.38
N LEU A 93 10.87 2.49 -7.35
CA LEU A 93 10.11 2.31 -6.12
C LEU A 93 10.72 1.22 -5.24
N ARG A 94 10.94 0.02 -5.78
CA ARG A 94 11.59 -1.14 -5.15
C ARG A 94 12.95 -0.77 -4.58
N ARG A 95 13.81 -0.14 -5.39
CA ARG A 95 15.13 0.31 -4.91
C ARG A 95 15.00 1.31 -3.78
N SER A 96 14.00 2.17 -3.79
CA SER A 96 13.76 3.15 -2.74
C SER A 96 13.20 2.55 -1.45
N LEU A 97 12.29 1.56 -1.57
CA LEU A 97 11.73 0.80 -0.45
C LEU A 97 12.82 -0.04 0.21
N ARG A 98 13.62 -0.75 -0.60
CA ARG A 98 14.80 -1.48 -0.13
C ARG A 98 15.80 -0.57 0.56
N ARG A 99 16.08 0.62 -0.02
CA ARG A 99 16.89 1.68 0.63
C ARG A 99 16.26 2.32 1.86
N ARG A 100 15.05 1.94 2.27
CA ARG A 100 14.41 2.36 3.53
C ARG A 100 14.14 1.23 4.52
N GLY A 101 14.46 -0.02 4.18
CA GLY A 101 14.45 -1.14 5.12
C GLY A 101 13.42 -2.21 4.77
N PHE A 102 12.55 -1.93 3.80
CA PHE A 102 11.58 -2.90 3.29
C PHE A 102 12.28 -3.92 2.39
N GLY A 103 12.65 -5.07 2.97
CA GLY A 103 13.49 -6.08 2.32
C GLY A 103 12.73 -7.11 1.47
N ARG A 104 11.45 -7.33 1.73
CA ARG A 104 10.64 -8.41 1.12
C ARG A 104 9.62 -7.85 0.14
N THR A 105 10.00 -7.74 -1.13
CA THR A 105 9.09 -7.22 -2.18
C THR A 105 8.81 -8.25 -3.27
N PHE A 106 7.53 -8.50 -3.54
CA PHE A 106 7.05 -9.40 -4.58
C PHE A 106 6.42 -8.60 -5.73
N ALA A 107 6.25 -9.20 -6.91
CA ALA A 107 5.42 -8.62 -7.98
C ALA A 107 4.46 -9.66 -8.51
N LEU A 108 3.24 -9.23 -8.81
CA LEU A 108 2.32 -10.00 -9.63
C LEU A 108 2.62 -9.72 -11.10
N ASN A 109 2.87 -10.77 -11.87
CA ASN A 109 2.98 -10.71 -13.32
C ASN A 109 1.65 -11.13 -13.94
N TYR A 110 1.10 -10.32 -14.83
CA TYR A 110 -0.09 -10.67 -15.61
C TYR A 110 -0.08 -9.91 -16.94
N SER A 111 -0.80 -10.44 -17.94
CA SER A 111 -0.89 -9.78 -19.24
C SER A 111 -1.86 -8.61 -19.13
N PRO A 112 -1.39 -7.36 -19.24
CA PRO A 112 -2.28 -6.22 -19.08
C PRO A 112 -3.22 -6.02 -20.27
N PHE A 113 -3.09 -6.80 -21.35
CA PHE A 113 -3.83 -6.60 -22.60
C PHE A 113 -4.96 -7.61 -22.81
N THR A 114 -4.91 -8.77 -22.14
CA THR A 114 -5.82 -9.89 -22.39
C THR A 114 -6.60 -10.35 -21.17
N ASP A 115 -6.12 -10.04 -19.96
CA ASP A 115 -6.69 -10.62 -18.75
C ASP A 115 -7.84 -9.76 -18.18
N ASP A 116 -8.92 -10.41 -17.75
CA ASP A 116 -10.00 -9.78 -16.99
C ASP A 116 -9.51 -9.43 -15.58
N LEU A 117 -9.93 -8.27 -15.07
CA LEU A 117 -9.48 -7.76 -13.78
C LEU A 117 -9.78 -8.72 -12.63
N ARG A 118 -10.90 -9.45 -12.69
CA ARG A 118 -11.30 -10.43 -11.66
C ARG A 118 -10.37 -11.64 -11.67
N VAL A 119 -9.95 -12.08 -12.85
CA VAL A 119 -8.98 -13.16 -13.02
C VAL A 119 -7.63 -12.75 -12.44
N VAL A 120 -7.18 -11.53 -12.73
CA VAL A 120 -5.93 -11.01 -12.15
C VAL A 120 -6.04 -10.88 -10.63
N ALA A 121 -7.19 -10.46 -10.10
CA ALA A 121 -7.41 -10.38 -8.66
C ALA A 121 -7.42 -11.77 -7.99
N ALA A 122 -7.91 -12.81 -8.66
CA ALA A 122 -7.82 -14.19 -8.18
C ALA A 122 -6.35 -14.69 -8.16
N ARG A 123 -5.55 -14.34 -9.18
CA ARG A 123 -4.10 -14.63 -9.17
C ARG A 123 -3.38 -13.87 -8.06
N LEU A 124 -3.76 -12.62 -7.80
CA LEU A 124 -3.26 -11.86 -6.66
C LEU A 124 -3.57 -12.56 -5.33
N SER A 125 -4.78 -13.09 -5.17
CA SER A 125 -5.16 -13.87 -3.99
C SER A 125 -4.24 -15.07 -3.78
N ALA A 126 -3.96 -15.85 -4.83
CA ALA A 126 -3.06 -17.00 -4.74
C ALA A 126 -1.63 -16.59 -4.35
N LEU A 127 -1.11 -15.51 -4.96
CA LEU A 127 0.20 -14.97 -4.63
C LEU A 127 0.28 -14.48 -3.18
N VAL A 128 -0.78 -13.86 -2.66
CA VAL A 128 -0.81 -13.39 -1.27
C VAL A 128 -0.73 -14.56 -0.29
N GLU A 129 -1.46 -15.65 -0.53
CA GLU A 129 -1.36 -16.85 0.32
C GLU A 129 0.03 -17.48 0.24
N GLU A 130 0.59 -17.63 -0.96
CA GLU A 130 1.95 -18.14 -1.15
C GLU A 130 3.00 -17.30 -0.40
N VAL A 131 2.89 -15.96 -0.49
CA VAL A 131 3.79 -15.05 0.23
C VAL A 131 3.63 -15.18 1.74
N CYS A 132 2.39 -15.29 2.24
CA CYS A 132 2.15 -15.49 3.68
C CYS A 132 2.77 -16.82 4.16
N GLU A 133 2.57 -17.90 3.41
CA GLU A 133 3.13 -19.22 3.71
C GLU A 133 4.66 -19.23 3.70
N GLN A 134 5.29 -18.65 2.67
CA GLN A 134 6.75 -18.61 2.53
C GLN A 134 7.43 -17.71 3.58
N THR A 135 6.79 -16.59 3.92
CA THR A 135 7.41 -15.58 4.78
C THR A 135 7.06 -15.74 6.25
N GLY A 136 5.98 -16.46 6.57
CA GLY A 136 5.45 -16.62 7.93
C GLY A 136 4.65 -15.43 8.45
N TYR A 137 4.42 -14.39 7.63
CA TYR A 137 3.60 -13.23 8.01
C TYR A 137 2.13 -13.51 7.75
N GLU A 138 1.26 -13.09 8.68
CA GLU A 138 -0.19 -13.28 8.54
C GLU A 138 -0.83 -12.34 7.53
N ARG A 139 -0.18 -11.19 7.29
CA ARG A 139 -0.66 -10.10 6.43
C ARG A 139 0.47 -9.50 5.59
N VAL A 140 0.06 -8.87 4.49
CA VAL A 140 0.94 -8.18 3.54
C VAL A 140 0.52 -6.72 3.32
N HIS A 141 1.41 -5.94 2.72
CA HIS A 141 1.07 -4.68 2.09
C HIS A 141 0.99 -4.85 0.58
N ILE A 142 0.10 -4.10 -0.05
CA ILE A 142 -0.03 -4.06 -1.51
C ILE A 142 0.20 -2.63 -1.99
N ILE A 143 1.02 -2.47 -3.01
CA ILE A 143 1.14 -1.21 -3.76
C ILE A 143 0.72 -1.47 -5.21
N GLY A 144 -0.43 -0.91 -5.58
CA GLY A 144 -0.96 -0.98 -6.93
C GLY A 144 -0.80 0.35 -7.67
N HIS A 145 -0.31 0.32 -8.91
CA HIS A 145 -0.31 1.50 -9.78
C HIS A 145 -1.34 1.35 -10.88
N SER A 146 -2.06 2.44 -11.17
CA SER A 146 -3.10 2.46 -12.20
C SER A 146 -4.10 1.31 -12.00
N MET A 147 -4.32 0.47 -13.00
CA MET A 147 -5.14 -0.73 -12.91
C MET A 147 -4.70 -1.73 -11.81
N GLY A 148 -3.41 -1.82 -11.48
CA GLY A 148 -2.95 -2.70 -10.40
C GLY A 148 -3.54 -2.35 -9.04
N GLY A 149 -3.88 -1.07 -8.81
CA GLY A 149 -4.62 -0.66 -7.61
C GLY A 149 -6.09 -1.10 -7.64
N MET A 150 -6.71 -1.21 -8.83
CA MET A 150 -8.06 -1.76 -8.97
C MET A 150 -8.07 -3.25 -8.68
N VAL A 151 -7.07 -4.00 -9.19
CA VAL A 151 -6.86 -5.42 -8.88
C VAL A 151 -6.74 -5.63 -7.37
N GLY A 152 -5.86 -4.87 -6.70
CA GLY A 152 -5.69 -4.95 -5.25
C GLY A 152 -6.96 -4.61 -4.48
N ARG A 153 -7.68 -3.57 -4.90
CA ARG A 153 -8.94 -3.16 -4.26
C ARG A 153 -10.04 -4.21 -4.44
N TYR A 154 -10.14 -4.80 -5.62
CA TYR A 154 -11.08 -5.88 -5.91
C TYR A 154 -10.79 -7.11 -5.06
N TYR A 155 -9.52 -7.52 -4.95
CA TYR A 155 -9.11 -8.61 -4.08
C TYR A 155 -9.56 -8.37 -2.62
N VAL A 156 -9.27 -7.20 -2.07
CA VAL A 156 -9.65 -6.85 -0.70
C VAL A 156 -11.17 -6.85 -0.49
N GLN A 157 -11.94 -6.19 -1.36
CA GLN A 157 -13.38 -6.00 -1.16
C GLN A 157 -14.24 -7.20 -1.58
N ARG A 158 -13.80 -7.98 -2.57
CA ARG A 158 -14.65 -8.99 -3.25
C ARG A 158 -14.16 -10.41 -3.12
N LEU A 159 -12.88 -10.62 -2.81
CA LEU A 159 -12.28 -11.95 -2.73
C LEU A 159 -11.77 -12.28 -1.32
N GLY A 160 -12.20 -11.54 -0.31
CA GLY A 160 -11.85 -11.79 1.10
C GLY A 160 -10.43 -11.37 1.49
N GLY A 161 -9.75 -10.57 0.66
CA GLY A 161 -8.39 -10.12 0.92
C GLY A 161 -8.22 -9.23 2.15
N ASP A 162 -9.32 -8.72 2.74
CA ASP A 162 -9.30 -7.93 3.98
C ASP A 162 -8.55 -8.62 5.13
N THR A 163 -8.64 -9.95 5.21
CA THR A 163 -7.98 -10.73 6.28
C THR A 163 -6.47 -10.77 6.13
N ARG A 164 -5.97 -10.67 4.89
CA ARG A 164 -4.55 -10.80 4.52
C ARG A 164 -3.88 -9.47 4.18
N VAL A 165 -4.63 -8.40 3.94
CA VAL A 165 -4.05 -7.12 3.51
C VAL A 165 -4.14 -6.11 4.64
N HIS A 166 -2.99 -5.74 5.20
CA HIS A 166 -2.93 -4.69 6.19
C HIS A 166 -3.13 -3.30 5.55
N THR A 167 -2.39 -3.02 4.47
CA THR A 167 -2.43 -1.73 3.77
C THR A 167 -2.48 -1.94 2.27
N LEU A 168 -3.44 -1.31 1.60
CA LEU A 168 -3.47 -1.15 0.15
C LEU A 168 -3.15 0.31 -0.21
N CYS A 169 -1.97 0.53 -0.79
CA CYS A 169 -1.58 1.81 -1.36
C CYS A 169 -1.82 1.80 -2.88
N THR A 170 -2.49 2.82 -3.40
CA THR A 170 -2.80 2.93 -4.82
C THR A 170 -2.26 4.23 -5.41
N LEU A 171 -1.64 4.16 -6.59
CA LEU A 171 -1.02 5.29 -7.29
C LEU A 171 -1.76 5.55 -8.59
N GLY A 172 -2.44 6.69 -8.72
CA GLY A 172 -3.13 7.07 -9.96
C GLY A 172 -4.21 6.05 -10.38
N THR A 173 -4.80 5.32 -9.44
CA THR A 173 -5.73 4.23 -9.75
C THR A 173 -7.13 4.77 -10.04
N PRO A 174 -7.80 4.41 -11.16
CA PRO A 174 -9.11 4.93 -11.52
C PRO A 174 -10.25 4.29 -10.71
N HIS A 175 -10.32 4.58 -9.40
CA HIS A 175 -11.28 4.02 -8.44
C HIS A 175 -12.75 4.23 -8.77
N GLN A 176 -13.06 5.28 -9.54
CA GLN A 176 -14.40 5.62 -10.05
C GLN A 176 -14.45 5.55 -11.58
N GLY A 177 -13.50 4.86 -12.20
CA GLY A 177 -13.30 4.79 -13.64
C GLY A 177 -12.69 6.07 -14.25
N SER A 178 -12.44 6.03 -15.56
CA SER A 178 -11.94 7.17 -16.34
C SER A 178 -12.82 7.41 -17.57
N VAL A 179 -13.13 8.67 -17.89
CA VAL A 179 -13.88 9.02 -19.11
C VAL A 179 -13.11 8.61 -20.37
N GLY A 180 -11.77 8.70 -20.32
CA GLY A 180 -10.90 8.33 -21.44
C GLY A 180 -11.00 6.86 -21.83
N ALA A 181 -11.33 5.99 -20.86
CA ALA A 181 -11.44 4.56 -21.07
C ALA A 181 -12.52 4.16 -22.10
N ARG A 182 -13.53 5.02 -22.33
CA ARG A 182 -14.57 4.80 -23.35
C ARG A 182 -14.01 4.85 -24.78
N PHE A 183 -12.92 5.58 -25.00
CA PHE A 183 -12.39 5.88 -26.34
C PHE A 183 -11.21 4.98 -26.73
N ILE A 184 -10.74 4.13 -25.81
CA ILE A 184 -9.61 3.22 -26.06
C ILE A 184 -10.17 1.80 -26.27
N PRO A 185 -10.03 1.21 -27.47
CA PRO A 185 -10.67 -0.06 -27.82
C PRO A 185 -9.88 -1.28 -27.31
N TRP A 186 -9.30 -1.22 -26.10
CA TRP A 186 -8.65 -2.36 -25.46
C TRP A 186 -9.57 -2.96 -24.39
N PRO A 187 -9.90 -4.26 -24.44
CA PRO A 187 -10.89 -4.88 -23.55
C PRO A 187 -10.65 -4.63 -22.06
N VAL A 188 -9.39 -4.68 -21.65
CA VAL A 188 -8.94 -4.39 -20.28
C VAL A 188 -9.20 -2.95 -19.83
N ILE A 189 -8.98 -1.96 -20.71
CA ILE A 189 -9.23 -0.55 -20.41
C ILE A 189 -10.73 -0.29 -20.38
N GLN A 190 -11.52 -0.97 -21.22
CA GLN A 190 -12.97 -0.82 -21.20
C GLN A 190 -13.60 -1.24 -19.86
N GLN A 191 -12.96 -2.12 -19.09
CA GLN A 191 -13.40 -2.46 -17.73
C GLN A 191 -13.24 -1.28 -16.74
N LEU A 192 -12.40 -0.29 -17.06
CA LEU A 192 -12.12 0.90 -16.24
C LEU A 192 -12.99 2.10 -16.61
N ARG A 193 -14.05 1.89 -17.39
CA ARG A 193 -15.04 2.91 -17.68
C ARG A 193 -15.84 3.28 -16.42
N ILE A 194 -16.28 4.53 -16.35
CA ILE A 194 -17.10 5.03 -15.22
C ILE A 194 -18.42 4.24 -15.08
N ASP A 195 -18.96 3.75 -16.20
CA ASP A 195 -20.16 2.91 -16.27
C ASP A 195 -19.82 1.40 -16.43
N GLY A 196 -18.61 1.00 -16.05
CA GLY A 196 -18.17 -0.39 -16.14
C GLY A 196 -18.60 -1.21 -14.93
N SER A 197 -18.88 -2.50 -15.15
CA SER A 197 -19.34 -3.42 -14.08
C SER A 197 -18.37 -3.53 -12.90
N ILE A 198 -17.06 -3.39 -13.15
CA ILE A 198 -16.05 -3.35 -12.07
C ILE A 198 -16.26 -2.15 -11.14
N ILE A 199 -16.66 -0.99 -11.67
CA ILE A 199 -16.88 0.19 -10.84
C ILE A 199 -18.12 0.00 -9.97
N ASP A 200 -19.20 -0.55 -10.54
CA ASP A 200 -20.42 -0.88 -9.81
C ASP A 200 -20.13 -1.93 -8.73
N GLU A 201 -19.39 -2.98 -9.07
CA GLU A 201 -18.96 -4.00 -8.12
C GLU A 201 -18.11 -3.39 -7.00
N LEU A 202 -17.21 -2.45 -7.27
CA LEU A 202 -16.40 -1.81 -6.22
C LEU A 202 -17.15 -0.74 -5.41
N ALA A 203 -18.30 -0.28 -5.88
CA ALA A 203 -19.19 0.65 -5.19
C ALA A 203 -20.19 -0.04 -4.26
N ALA A 204 -20.46 -1.34 -4.47
CA ALA A 204 -21.32 -2.11 -3.57
C ALA A 204 -20.74 -2.19 -2.14
N PRO A 205 -21.56 -2.45 -1.11
CA PRO A 205 -21.10 -2.48 0.28
C PRO A 205 -19.90 -3.42 0.52
N ALA A 206 -19.05 -3.03 1.45
CA ALA A 206 -17.86 -3.76 1.91
C ALA A 206 -17.77 -3.68 3.45
N ALA A 207 -18.87 -4.02 4.11
CA ALA A 207 -19.03 -3.90 5.55
C ALA A 207 -17.95 -4.67 6.30
N GLY A 208 -17.41 -4.05 7.35
CA GLY A 208 -16.39 -4.67 8.20
C GLY A 208 -14.97 -4.68 7.62
N CYS A 209 -14.74 -4.09 6.44
CA CYS A 209 -13.39 -3.98 5.87
C CYS A 209 -12.46 -3.18 6.79
N THR A 210 -11.40 -3.83 7.26
CA THR A 210 -10.41 -3.27 8.18
C THR A 210 -9.13 -2.80 7.49
N THR A 211 -8.86 -3.26 6.26
CA THR A 211 -7.70 -2.85 5.46
C THR A 211 -7.59 -1.32 5.38
N ARG A 212 -6.37 -0.82 5.58
CA ARG A 212 -6.06 0.61 5.41
C ARG A 212 -5.87 0.93 3.94
N PHE A 213 -6.64 1.87 3.40
CA PHE A 213 -6.51 2.30 2.01
C PHE A 213 -5.80 3.65 1.93
N ILE A 214 -4.80 3.75 1.05
CA ILE A 214 -4.06 4.99 0.80
C ILE A 214 -4.09 5.27 -0.69
N ALA A 215 -4.88 6.26 -1.10
CA ALA A 215 -5.02 6.63 -2.49
C ALA A 215 -4.20 7.88 -2.81
N ILE A 216 -3.07 7.68 -3.48
CA ILE A 216 -2.21 8.76 -3.97
C ILE A 216 -2.63 9.10 -5.39
N TRP A 217 -3.04 10.35 -5.60
CA TRP A 217 -3.55 10.84 -6.89
C TRP A 217 -2.92 12.18 -7.25
N SER A 218 -2.98 12.56 -8.53
CA SER A 218 -2.35 13.78 -9.04
C SER A 218 -3.32 14.64 -9.84
N ASP A 219 -3.14 15.96 -9.76
CA ASP A 219 -3.88 16.94 -10.58
C ASP A 219 -3.35 17.06 -12.02
N LEU A 220 -2.22 16.42 -12.33
CA LEU A 220 -1.64 16.31 -13.68
C LEU A 220 -1.78 14.90 -14.27
N ASP A 221 -2.57 14.03 -13.65
CA ASP A 221 -2.88 12.70 -14.21
C ASP A 221 -3.70 12.87 -15.49
N GLN A 222 -3.15 12.41 -16.61
CA GLN A 222 -3.75 12.53 -17.95
C GLN A 222 -4.55 11.29 -18.34
N LEU A 223 -4.40 10.18 -17.62
CA LEU A 223 -5.04 8.90 -17.92
C LEU A 223 -6.29 8.68 -17.08
N VAL A 224 -6.30 9.18 -15.84
CA VAL A 224 -7.49 9.16 -14.98
C VAL A 224 -8.20 10.50 -15.04
N LEU A 225 -9.28 10.54 -15.82
CA LEU A 225 -10.07 11.74 -16.02
C LEU A 225 -11.54 11.52 -15.59
N PRO A 226 -12.12 12.45 -14.81
CA PRO A 226 -11.45 13.54 -14.09
C PRO A 226 -10.50 13.02 -13.00
N GLN A 227 -9.43 13.75 -12.69
CA GLN A 227 -8.35 13.30 -11.77
C GLN A 227 -8.86 12.88 -10.39
N ARG A 228 -9.95 13.50 -9.92
CA ARG A 228 -10.60 13.15 -8.65
C ARG A 228 -11.09 11.71 -8.60
N ASN A 229 -11.30 11.05 -9.75
CA ASN A 229 -11.73 9.66 -9.82
C ASN A 229 -10.64 8.70 -9.31
N ALA A 230 -9.41 9.18 -9.14
CA ALA A 230 -8.35 8.44 -8.46
C ALA A 230 -8.44 8.48 -6.93
N ARG A 231 -9.46 9.13 -6.37
CA ARG A 231 -9.76 9.08 -4.94
C ARG A 231 -10.65 7.88 -4.62
N ILE A 232 -10.41 7.26 -3.47
CA ILE A 232 -11.36 6.32 -2.88
C ILE A 232 -12.39 7.13 -2.11
N THR A 233 -13.65 7.05 -2.55
CA THR A 233 -14.82 7.60 -1.86
C THR A 233 -15.80 6.46 -1.67
N HIS A 234 -15.79 5.85 -0.49
CA HIS A 234 -16.62 4.70 -0.16
C HIS A 234 -16.93 4.74 1.35
N PRO A 235 -18.20 4.56 1.77
CA PRO A 235 -18.59 4.69 3.18
C PRO A 235 -17.92 3.66 4.08
N ASP A 236 -17.75 2.43 3.59
CA ASP A 236 -17.22 1.32 4.40
C ASP A 236 -15.68 1.24 4.45
N LEU A 237 -14.96 2.02 3.63
CA LEU A 237 -13.50 1.87 3.51
C LEU A 237 -12.75 2.94 4.31
N ARG A 238 -11.74 2.50 5.07
CA ARG A 238 -10.81 3.37 5.80
C ARG A 238 -9.79 3.99 4.83
N ALA A 239 -10.24 4.94 4.01
CA ALA A 239 -9.45 5.53 2.94
C ALA A 239 -8.86 6.90 3.26
N ARG A 240 -7.53 7.01 3.15
CA ARG A 240 -6.79 8.28 3.14
C ARG A 240 -6.44 8.67 1.71
N ASN A 241 -6.95 9.81 1.25
CA ASN A 241 -6.66 10.34 -0.09
C ASN A 241 -5.54 11.39 -0.01
N MET A 242 -4.46 11.22 -0.76
CA MET A 242 -3.29 12.11 -0.78
C MET A 242 -3.08 12.69 -2.19
N LEU A 243 -3.19 14.01 -2.32
CA LEU A 243 -2.94 14.71 -3.57
C LEU A 243 -1.45 15.05 -3.71
N ILE A 244 -0.83 14.67 -4.83
CA ILE A 244 0.50 15.11 -5.24
C ILE A 244 0.36 15.98 -6.48
N ARG A 245 0.81 17.23 -6.39
CA ARG A 245 0.63 18.20 -7.48
C ARG A 245 1.72 18.10 -8.55
N GLY A 246 1.31 18.26 -9.80
CA GLY A 246 2.21 18.42 -10.96
C GLY A 246 2.94 17.15 -11.37
N VAL A 247 2.38 15.97 -11.09
CA VAL A 247 3.01 14.67 -11.43
C VAL A 247 2.16 13.93 -12.45
N GLY A 248 2.74 13.52 -13.57
CA GLY A 248 2.05 12.68 -14.54
C GLY A 248 1.74 11.28 -14.00
N HIS A 249 0.89 10.53 -14.69
CA HIS A 249 0.42 9.22 -14.25
C HIS A 249 1.56 8.19 -14.10
N MET A 250 2.46 8.15 -15.08
CA MET A 250 3.65 7.29 -15.14
C MET A 250 4.76 7.80 -14.22
N SER A 251 4.74 9.09 -13.92
CA SER A 251 5.71 9.71 -13.01
C SER A 251 5.41 9.42 -11.53
N LEU A 252 4.19 8.99 -11.18
CA LEU A 252 3.78 8.75 -9.78
C LEU A 252 4.65 7.71 -9.06
N PRO A 253 4.92 6.50 -9.59
CA PRO A 253 5.70 5.49 -8.86
C PRO A 253 7.17 5.86 -8.65
N VAL A 254 7.70 6.82 -9.42
CA VAL A 254 9.10 7.24 -9.39
C VAL A 254 9.32 8.60 -8.73
N ASP A 255 8.24 9.38 -8.49
CA ASP A 255 8.32 10.67 -7.80
C ASP A 255 8.77 10.49 -6.35
N ARG A 256 9.77 11.28 -5.94
CA ARG A 256 10.40 11.16 -4.61
C ARG A 256 9.41 11.44 -3.47
N ARG A 257 8.44 12.34 -3.67
CA ARG A 257 7.42 12.69 -2.67
C ARG A 257 6.44 11.54 -2.51
N VAL A 258 6.03 10.90 -3.61
CA VAL A 258 5.18 9.70 -3.59
C VAL A 258 5.89 8.58 -2.84
N VAL A 259 7.12 8.26 -3.22
CA VAL A 259 7.92 7.23 -2.56
C VAL A 259 8.10 7.50 -1.06
N HIS A 260 8.35 8.75 -0.68
CA HIS A 260 8.48 9.14 0.72
C HIS A 260 7.15 8.96 1.47
N ALA A 261 6.03 9.38 0.88
CA ALA A 261 4.70 9.22 1.45
C ALA A 261 4.34 7.74 1.65
N ILE A 262 4.62 6.88 0.66
CA ILE A 262 4.44 5.42 0.78
C ILE A 262 5.26 4.89 1.95
N SER A 263 6.54 5.24 1.99
CA SER A 263 7.45 4.70 3.01
C SER A 263 7.04 5.11 4.42
N GLN A 264 6.63 6.37 4.62
CA GLN A 264 6.09 6.83 5.89
C GLN A 264 4.78 6.12 6.25
N ALA A 265 3.89 5.96 5.28
CA ALA A 265 2.62 5.30 5.50
C ALA A 265 2.74 3.82 5.88
N LEU A 266 3.70 3.11 5.28
CA LEU A 266 3.98 1.71 5.60
C LEU A 266 4.76 1.57 6.91
N ALA A 267 5.61 2.54 7.27
CA ALA A 267 6.32 2.56 8.54
C ALA A 267 5.44 2.92 9.74
N GLN A 268 4.28 3.56 9.53
CA GLN A 268 3.33 3.87 10.60
C GLN A 268 2.45 2.65 10.92
N LEU A 269 3.08 1.50 11.18
CA LEU A 269 2.37 0.32 11.62
C LEU A 269 1.84 0.49 13.04
N ASP A 270 2.55 1.25 13.90
CA ASP A 270 2.07 1.57 15.25
C ASP A 270 2.11 3.07 15.61
N HIS A 271 0.92 3.59 15.96
CA HIS A 271 0.71 4.33 17.22
C HIS A 271 -0.78 4.53 17.56
N ASP A 272 -1.73 4.39 16.60
CA ASP A 272 -3.18 4.60 16.84
C ASP A 272 -4.11 3.69 15.99
N GLY A 273 -3.73 2.44 15.68
CA GLY A 273 -4.47 1.66 14.68
C GLY A 273 -4.44 0.12 14.71
N THR A 274 -4.22 -0.50 15.88
CA THR A 274 -4.34 -1.94 16.28
C THR A 274 -4.61 -2.99 15.18
N MET A 275 -3.92 -4.15 15.15
CA MET A 275 -3.80 -5.11 16.26
C MET A 275 -2.39 -5.60 16.56
N ILE A 276 -1.96 -5.39 17.80
CA ILE A 276 -1.20 -6.42 18.53
C ILE A 276 -2.18 -7.59 18.73
N SER A 277 -1.82 -8.78 18.26
CA SER A 277 -2.52 -10.02 18.59
C SER A 277 -2.80 -10.11 20.11
N ARG A 278 -4.03 -10.46 20.51
CA ARG A 278 -4.31 -10.91 21.89
C ARG A 278 -3.50 -12.19 22.13
N GLY A 279 -2.28 -12.04 22.62
CA GLY A 279 -1.36 -13.14 22.88
C GLY A 279 0.12 -12.78 22.82
N ALA A 280 0.49 -11.62 22.25
CA ALA A 280 1.88 -11.17 22.30
C ALA A 280 2.18 -10.55 23.67
N THR A 281 2.94 -11.28 24.50
CA THR A 281 3.45 -10.77 25.78
C THR A 281 4.33 -9.55 25.51
N SER A 282 3.88 -8.38 25.95
CA SER A 282 4.75 -7.20 26.01
C SER A 282 5.93 -7.54 26.92
N ILE A 283 7.15 -7.53 26.37
CA ILE A 283 8.37 -7.56 27.16
C ILE A 283 8.52 -6.14 27.72
N ALA A 284 7.71 -5.81 28.73
CA ALA A 284 8.07 -4.75 29.65
C ALA A 284 9.35 -5.21 30.35
N SER A 285 10.38 -4.37 30.21
CA SER A 285 11.70 -4.53 30.81
C SER A 285 11.58 -4.97 32.28
N THR A 286 12.12 -6.14 32.55
CA THR A 286 12.39 -6.63 33.90
C THR A 286 13.47 -5.73 34.51
N ASP A 287 13.06 -4.66 35.21
CA ASP A 287 13.97 -3.92 36.07
C ASP A 287 14.22 -4.73 37.35
N GLY A 288 15.18 -5.64 37.25
CA GLY A 288 15.78 -6.30 38.40
C GLY A 288 16.96 -5.49 38.92
N ARG A 289 16.75 -4.72 40.01
CA ARG A 289 17.60 -4.61 41.22
C ARG A 289 17.44 -3.26 41.90
N ALA A 290 16.81 -3.25 43.08
CA ALA A 290 17.46 -2.98 44.36
C ALA A 290 16.39 -2.68 45.43
N GLU A 291 16.17 -3.61 46.35
CA GLU A 291 15.92 -3.32 47.76
C GLU A 291 15.89 -4.64 48.54
N ALA A 292 17.08 -5.08 48.93
CA ALA A 292 17.27 -5.94 50.08
C ALA A 292 17.92 -5.06 51.15
N ASP A 293 17.13 -4.54 52.08
CA ASP A 293 17.48 -4.40 53.50
C ASP A 293 16.32 -3.77 54.27
N SER A 294 15.51 -4.60 54.93
CA SER A 294 15.19 -4.42 56.35
C SER A 294 14.25 -5.51 56.86
N GLN A 295 14.63 -6.06 58.02
CA GLN A 295 13.82 -6.84 58.98
C GLN A 295 13.64 -8.34 58.75
N VAL A 296 14.72 -9.05 59.09
CA VAL A 296 14.67 -10.33 59.82
C VAL A 296 14.37 -10.05 61.31
N CYS A 297 13.71 -11.03 61.95
CA CYS A 297 13.51 -11.29 63.38
C CYS A 297 12.25 -10.75 64.08
N GLY A 298 11.29 -11.66 64.35
CA GLY A 298 10.32 -11.47 65.42
C GLY A 298 9.17 -12.50 65.53
N GLY A 299 9.46 -13.73 65.96
CA GLY A 299 8.62 -14.46 66.92
C GLY A 299 7.31 -15.16 66.48
N ARG A 300 7.31 -16.49 66.57
CA ARG A 300 6.13 -17.37 66.63
C ARG A 300 5.31 -17.11 67.91
N SER A 301 3.97 -17.21 67.84
CA SER A 301 3.12 -18.15 68.62
C SER A 301 1.62 -17.76 68.60
N GLU A 302 0.78 -18.72 68.22
CA GLU A 302 -0.66 -18.85 68.55
C GLU A 302 -0.89 -19.02 70.07
N PRO A 303 -2.10 -18.84 70.67
CA PRO A 303 -3.35 -19.53 70.25
C PRO A 303 -4.71 -18.82 70.48
N ALA A 304 -5.75 -19.52 70.06
CA ALA A 304 -7.19 -19.21 70.04
C ALA A 304 -7.88 -18.92 71.39
N ALA A 305 -8.96 -18.11 71.36
CA ALA A 305 -10.12 -18.25 72.26
C ALA A 305 -11.41 -17.52 71.76
N ARG A 306 -12.45 -18.34 71.52
CA ARG A 306 -13.92 -18.21 71.71
C ARG A 306 -14.63 -16.88 72.08
N LEU A 307 -15.78 -16.70 71.39
CA LEU A 307 -17.17 -16.42 71.87
C LEU A 307 -17.61 -15.03 72.42
N THR A 308 -18.69 -14.55 71.77
CA THR A 308 -19.94 -13.90 72.26
C THR A 308 -20.07 -12.38 72.48
N SER A 309 -21.18 -11.89 71.89
CA SER A 309 -22.16 -10.88 72.33
C SER A 309 -22.10 -9.48 71.70
N GLY A 310 -23.27 -9.06 71.17
CA GLY A 310 -23.56 -7.78 70.50
C GLY A 310 -24.54 -7.97 69.36
#